data_AF-A0A925WBR3-F1
#
_entry.id   AF-A0A925WBR3-F1
#
_cell.length_a   1.000
_cell.length_b   1.000
_cell.length_c   1.000
_cell.angle_alpha   90.00
_cell.angle_beta   90.00
_cell.angle_gamma   90.00
#
_symmetry.space_group_name_H-M   'P 1'
#
loop_
_entity.id
_entity.type
_entity.pdbx_description
1 polymer ?
#
loop_
_entity_poly.entity_id
_entity_poly.type
_entity_poly.pdbx_seq_one_letter_code
_entity_poly.pdbx_strand_id
1 'polypeptide(L)'
;MKLDWLKINSAWQPLTFKGVAAFSTASLKRLLLVQFLFALFVAATVAWLLSHAWFPTVRQAILALPETGRLVAGKLDWTNEPPRLLAESSFLAVITDLEHTGEIRVPADIQIELGRSDVRFVSLLGYRDEPYPSRRAIEFNRLTLEPRWGAWRPPILWIVFGIVFASLMLIWWTLASFYFLPLWLIGYLANRRLSVLGSWKLVGAALMSGAVLMALGLLAYGSGLVDPVGLMAVQVAHLVAGIVYCSASVFFLPKLSEDIIPKPNPFQPAEGTGSKETPAKPENPFKTPGGTA
;
A
#
# COMPACT_ATOMS: atom_id res chain seq x y z
N MET A 1 43.53 2.56 -8.86
CA MET A 1 42.19 2.60 -9.49
C MET A 1 41.47 1.28 -9.20
N LYS A 2 40.97 1.12 -7.96
CA LYS A 2 40.22 -0.07 -7.54
C LYS A 2 38.77 0.11 -7.98
N LEU A 3 38.38 -0.77 -8.88
CA LEU A 3 37.14 -0.82 -9.62
C LEU A 3 35.91 -0.82 -8.66
N ASP A 4 35.13 0.26 -8.67
CA ASP A 4 33.94 0.59 -7.84
C ASP A 4 32.64 -0.19 -8.20
N TRP A 5 32.73 -1.44 -8.66
CA TRP A 5 31.56 -2.17 -9.22
C TRP A 5 30.72 -2.97 -8.20
N LEU A 6 30.99 -2.88 -6.89
CA LEU A 6 30.18 -3.54 -5.86
C LEU A 6 29.22 -2.61 -5.10
N LYS A 7 29.12 -1.32 -5.46
CA LYS A 7 28.13 -0.38 -4.90
C LYS A 7 26.81 -0.35 -5.68
N ILE A 8 26.29 -1.51 -6.09
CA ILE A 8 24.88 -1.61 -6.47
C ILE A 8 24.08 -1.89 -5.18
N ASN A 9 24.06 -0.91 -4.27
CA ASN A 9 23.06 -0.82 -3.21
C ASN A 9 21.74 -0.39 -3.88
N SER A 10 21.08 -1.34 -4.54
CA SER A 10 19.86 -1.09 -5.31
C SER A 10 18.66 -0.86 -4.39
N ALA A 11 18.53 0.38 -3.89
CA ALA A 11 17.29 0.90 -3.32
C ALA A 11 16.20 1.04 -4.40
N TRP A 12 15.78 -0.07 -4.98
CA TRP A 12 14.73 -0.19 -6.01
C TRP A 12 13.68 -1.23 -5.64
N GLN A 13 13.99 -2.13 -4.69
CA GLN A 13 13.12 -3.24 -4.30
C GLN A 13 12.64 -3.06 -2.85
N PRO A 14 11.60 -2.24 -2.59
CA PRO A 14 11.07 -2.03 -1.24
C PRO A 14 10.20 -3.22 -0.75
N LEU A 15 10.48 -4.43 -1.25
CA LEU A 15 9.77 -5.67 -0.94
C LEU A 15 10.64 -6.63 -0.13
N THR A 16 11.83 -6.20 0.27
CA THR A 16 12.71 -6.93 1.19
C THR A 16 13.18 -5.99 2.29
N PHE A 17 13.45 -6.51 3.49
CA PHE A 17 13.93 -5.68 4.60
C PHE A 17 15.23 -4.94 4.25
N LYS A 18 16.16 -5.61 3.55
CA LYS A 18 17.40 -4.99 3.07
C LYS A 18 17.14 -3.90 2.01
N GLY A 19 16.21 -4.14 1.10
CA GLY A 19 15.83 -3.18 0.08
C GLY A 19 15.19 -1.92 0.66
N VAL A 20 14.33 -2.07 1.66
CA VAL A 20 13.77 -0.96 2.45
C VAL A 20 14.86 -0.21 3.22
N ALA A 21 15.77 -0.93 3.89
CA ALA A 21 16.89 -0.33 4.62
C ALA A 21 17.78 0.54 3.71
N ALA A 22 17.97 0.14 2.45
CA ALA A 22 18.77 0.90 1.48
C ALA A 22 18.20 2.31 1.21
N PHE A 23 16.89 2.54 1.38
CA PHE A 23 16.27 3.86 1.23
C PHE A 23 16.69 4.88 2.30
N SER A 24 17.25 4.44 3.43
CA SER A 24 17.82 5.35 4.42
C SER A 24 18.92 6.24 3.81
N THR A 25 19.69 5.70 2.87
CA THR A 25 20.78 6.40 2.16
C THR A 25 20.40 6.84 0.73
N ALA A 26 19.29 6.35 0.17
CA ALA A 26 18.87 6.70 -1.18
C ALA A 26 18.46 8.18 -1.31
N SER A 27 18.44 8.70 -2.54
CA SER A 27 17.96 10.06 -2.81
C SER A 27 16.44 10.15 -2.61
N LEU A 28 15.97 11.32 -2.18
CA LEU A 28 14.53 11.58 -2.02
C LEU A 28 13.76 11.40 -3.33
N LYS A 29 14.35 11.83 -4.47
CA LYS A 29 13.77 11.64 -5.80
C LYS A 29 13.48 10.16 -6.10
N ARG A 30 14.37 9.25 -5.69
CA ARG A 30 14.18 7.81 -5.92
C ARG A 30 13.05 7.26 -5.07
N LEU A 31 12.96 7.66 -3.81
CA LEU A 31 11.82 7.31 -2.95
C LEU A 31 10.50 7.79 -3.55
N LEU A 32 10.43 9.06 -3.96
CA LEU A 32 9.24 9.64 -4.55
C LEU A 32 8.83 8.93 -5.84
N LEU A 33 9.79 8.56 -6.69
CA LEU A 33 9.52 7.77 -7.89
C LEU A 33 8.92 6.40 -7.56
N VAL A 34 9.48 5.71 -6.56
CA VAL A 34 8.98 4.39 -6.15
C VAL A 34 7.58 4.51 -5.54
N GLN A 35 7.35 5.46 -4.64
CA GLN A 35 6.00 5.74 -4.11
C GLN A 35 5.02 6.07 -5.23
N PHE A 36 5.42 6.92 -6.18
CA PHE A 36 4.60 7.27 -7.34
C PHE A 36 4.16 6.04 -8.13
N LEU A 37 5.09 5.13 -8.45
CA LEU A 37 4.78 3.90 -9.20
C LEU A 37 3.81 2.98 -8.45
N PHE A 38 4.00 2.81 -7.13
CA PHE A 38 3.11 2.00 -6.31
C PHE A 38 1.74 2.66 -6.14
N ALA A 39 1.68 3.98 -5.99
CA ALA A 39 0.42 4.72 -5.92
C ALA A 39 -0.36 4.59 -7.24
N LEU A 40 0.32 4.70 -8.40
CA LEU A 40 -0.31 4.46 -9.70
C LEU A 40 -0.85 3.04 -9.82
N PHE A 41 -0.08 2.04 -9.36
CA PHE A 41 -0.51 0.64 -9.40
C PHE A 41 -1.77 0.40 -8.55
N VAL A 42 -1.80 0.91 -7.33
CA VAL A 42 -2.99 0.81 -6.46
C VAL A 42 -4.17 1.59 -7.05
N ALA A 43 -3.95 2.82 -7.53
CA ALA A 43 -5.01 3.64 -8.13
C ALA A 43 -5.61 2.97 -9.37
N ALA A 44 -4.76 2.38 -10.23
CA ALA A 44 -5.20 1.59 -11.38
C ALA A 44 -6.01 0.36 -10.94
N THR A 45 -5.58 -0.31 -9.88
CA THR A 45 -6.29 -1.47 -9.31
C THR A 45 -7.67 -1.08 -8.79
N VAL A 46 -7.81 0.04 -8.08
CA VAL A 46 -9.10 0.53 -7.58
C VAL A 46 -10.02 0.94 -8.74
N ALA A 47 -9.48 1.66 -9.74
CA ALA A 47 -10.24 2.04 -10.93
C ALA A 47 -10.70 0.81 -11.73
N TRP A 48 -9.82 -0.19 -11.88
CA TRP A 48 -10.16 -1.47 -12.50
C TRP A 48 -11.28 -2.17 -11.73
N LEU A 49 -11.16 -2.31 -10.40
CA LEU A 49 -12.17 -2.92 -9.53
C LEU A 49 -13.53 -2.24 -9.71
N LEU A 50 -13.56 -0.91 -9.64
CA LEU A 50 -14.80 -0.14 -9.83
C LEU A 50 -15.41 -0.37 -11.22
N SER A 51 -14.57 -0.38 -12.26
CA SER A 51 -15.00 -0.59 -13.63
C SER A 51 -15.49 -2.02 -13.92
N HIS A 52 -14.96 -3.01 -13.21
CA HIS A 52 -15.23 -4.42 -13.41
C HIS A 52 -16.39 -4.90 -12.53
N ALA A 53 -16.38 -4.55 -11.26
CA ALA A 53 -17.33 -5.07 -10.27
C ALA A 53 -18.63 -4.26 -10.19
N TRP A 54 -18.59 -2.92 -10.31
CA TRP A 54 -19.75 -2.08 -9.99
C TRP A 54 -20.42 -1.52 -11.23
N PHE A 55 -19.63 -1.05 -12.21
CA PHE A 55 -20.17 -0.38 -13.39
C PHE A 55 -21.12 -1.25 -14.25
N PRO A 56 -20.90 -2.56 -14.43
CA PRO A 56 -21.85 -3.42 -15.14
C PRO A 56 -23.21 -3.45 -14.45
N THR A 57 -23.24 -3.64 -13.13
CA THR A 57 -24.45 -3.68 -12.32
C THR A 57 -25.19 -2.35 -12.35
N VAL A 58 -24.47 -1.22 -12.24
CA VAL A 58 -25.09 0.12 -12.36
C VAL A 58 -25.72 0.30 -13.73
N ARG A 59 -25.04 -0.12 -14.81
CA ARG A 59 -25.61 -0.05 -16.15
C ARG A 59 -26.86 -0.92 -16.29
N GLN A 60 -26.82 -2.15 -15.79
CA GLN A 60 -27.99 -3.04 -15.81
C GLN A 60 -29.16 -2.44 -15.03
N ALA A 61 -28.89 -1.86 -13.86
CA ALA A 61 -29.92 -1.21 -13.05
C ALA A 61 -30.56 -0.05 -13.81
N ILE A 62 -29.76 0.80 -14.47
CA ILE A 62 -30.26 1.92 -15.29
C ILE A 62 -31.11 1.42 -16.46
N LEU A 63 -30.70 0.34 -17.12
CA LEU A 63 -31.45 -0.25 -18.23
C LEU A 63 -32.78 -0.87 -17.79
N ALA A 64 -32.86 -1.35 -16.55
CA ALA A 64 -34.06 -1.91 -15.93
C ALA A 64 -35.02 -0.85 -15.37
N LEU A 65 -34.61 0.43 -15.31
CA LEU A 65 -35.49 1.53 -14.89
C LEU A 65 -36.65 1.73 -15.89
N PRO A 66 -37.81 2.22 -15.41
CA PRO A 66 -38.89 2.62 -16.30
C PRO A 66 -38.46 3.78 -17.22
N GLU A 67 -39.17 3.92 -18.35
CA GLU A 67 -38.98 5.04 -19.29
C GLU A 67 -39.42 6.37 -18.68
N THR A 68 -40.42 6.32 -17.78
CA THR A 68 -40.96 7.47 -17.06
C THR A 68 -40.88 7.21 -15.55
N GLY A 69 -40.13 8.06 -14.86
CA GLY A 69 -39.89 7.99 -13.43
C GLY A 69 -39.28 9.30 -12.94
N ARG A 70 -39.73 9.79 -11.79
CA ARG A 70 -39.37 11.11 -11.27
C ARG A 70 -39.27 11.10 -9.75
N LEU A 71 -38.30 11.82 -9.23
CA LEU A 71 -38.24 12.20 -7.83
C LEU A 71 -38.88 13.58 -7.70
N VAL A 72 -40.02 13.67 -7.02
CA VAL A 72 -40.77 14.93 -6.83
C VAL A 72 -41.10 15.09 -5.35
N ALA A 73 -40.77 16.27 -4.79
CA ALA A 73 -41.03 16.60 -3.39
C ALA A 73 -40.46 15.57 -2.39
N GLY A 74 -39.31 14.97 -2.70
CA GLY A 74 -38.68 13.96 -1.87
C GLY A 74 -39.36 12.59 -1.94
N LYS A 75 -40.20 12.33 -2.95
CA LYS A 75 -40.84 11.04 -3.18
C LYS A 75 -40.49 10.48 -4.55
N LEU A 76 -40.24 9.18 -4.61
CA LEU A 76 -40.06 8.43 -5.85
C LEU A 76 -41.43 8.10 -6.45
N ASP A 77 -41.69 8.69 -7.60
CA ASP A 77 -42.82 8.34 -8.47
C ASP A 77 -42.41 7.13 -9.32
N TRP A 78 -42.92 5.97 -8.92
CA TRP A 78 -42.58 4.67 -9.50
C TRP A 78 -43.80 4.06 -10.19
N THR A 79 -43.63 3.70 -11.46
CA THR A 79 -44.73 3.28 -12.34
C THR A 79 -44.91 1.76 -12.44
N ASN A 80 -43.91 0.98 -12.03
CA ASN A 80 -43.97 -0.48 -12.05
C ASN A 80 -44.42 -1.04 -10.68
N GLU A 81 -44.79 -2.31 -10.61
CA GLU A 81 -45.10 -2.99 -9.34
C GLU A 81 -43.80 -3.23 -8.52
N PRO A 82 -43.67 -2.69 -7.30
CA PRO A 82 -42.63 -3.07 -6.34
C PRO A 82 -43.10 -4.25 -5.45
N PRO A 83 -42.17 -5.01 -4.83
CA PRO A 83 -40.72 -4.86 -4.89
C PRO A 83 -40.14 -5.47 -6.19
N ARG A 84 -39.06 -4.87 -6.71
CA ARG A 84 -38.43 -5.30 -7.96
C ARG A 84 -36.91 -5.22 -7.91
N LEU A 85 -36.25 -6.32 -8.29
CA LEU A 85 -34.82 -6.36 -8.52
C LEU A 85 -34.47 -5.66 -9.86
N LEU A 86 -33.62 -4.64 -9.82
CA LEU A 86 -33.18 -3.91 -11.01
C LEU A 86 -31.89 -4.49 -11.60
N ALA A 87 -30.94 -4.83 -10.74
CA ALA A 87 -29.72 -5.54 -11.12
C ALA A 87 -29.08 -6.21 -9.90
N GLU A 88 -28.34 -7.27 -10.15
CA GLU A 88 -27.60 -8.00 -9.12
C GLU A 88 -26.20 -8.39 -9.60
N SER A 89 -25.31 -8.51 -8.62
CA SER A 89 -23.98 -9.09 -8.71
C SER A 89 -23.56 -9.48 -7.29
N SER A 90 -22.47 -10.25 -7.16
CA SER A 90 -21.90 -10.53 -5.84
C SER A 90 -21.48 -9.27 -5.07
N PHE A 91 -21.13 -8.19 -5.78
CA PHE A 91 -20.61 -6.96 -5.17
C PHE A 91 -21.69 -5.92 -4.86
N LEU A 92 -22.65 -5.78 -5.77
CA LEU A 92 -23.67 -4.74 -5.74
C LEU A 92 -25.02 -5.29 -6.18
N ALA A 93 -26.08 -4.98 -5.46
CA ALA A 93 -27.46 -5.17 -5.87
C ALA A 93 -28.22 -3.84 -5.83
N VAL A 94 -29.12 -3.63 -6.78
CA VAL A 94 -30.01 -2.46 -6.83
C VAL A 94 -31.44 -2.94 -6.93
N ILE A 95 -32.27 -2.56 -5.97
CA ILE A 95 -33.65 -3.01 -5.81
C ILE A 95 -34.56 -1.80 -5.61
N THR A 96 -35.80 -1.90 -6.06
CA THR A 96 -36.86 -0.97 -5.69
C THR A 96 -37.80 -1.66 -4.72
N ASP A 97 -37.87 -1.18 -3.48
CA ASP A 97 -38.78 -1.63 -2.44
C ASP A 97 -39.28 -0.38 -1.70
N LEU A 98 -40.48 0.08 -2.07
CA LEU A 98 -40.98 1.38 -1.63
C LEU A 98 -41.20 1.49 -0.13
N GLU A 99 -41.48 0.37 0.53
CA GLU A 99 -41.78 0.30 1.97
C GLU A 99 -40.67 -0.40 2.76
N HIS A 100 -39.57 -0.75 2.10
CA HIS A 100 -38.47 -1.54 2.66
C HIS A 100 -38.95 -2.80 3.41
N THR A 101 -39.87 -3.53 2.77
CA THR A 101 -40.43 -4.78 3.28
C THR A 101 -39.36 -5.85 3.55
N GLY A 102 -38.27 -5.81 2.78
CA GLY A 102 -37.19 -6.81 2.87
C GLY A 102 -37.57 -8.17 2.27
N GLU A 103 -38.59 -8.19 1.39
CA GLU A 103 -39.03 -9.39 0.67
C GLU A 103 -37.96 -9.89 -0.31
N ILE A 104 -37.22 -8.98 -0.95
CA ILE A 104 -36.12 -9.31 -1.85
C ILE A 104 -34.80 -9.26 -1.07
N ARG A 105 -34.17 -10.42 -0.90
CA ARG A 105 -32.84 -10.55 -0.29
C ARG A 105 -31.87 -11.11 -1.32
N VAL A 106 -30.88 -10.31 -1.68
CA VAL A 106 -29.83 -10.71 -2.63
C VAL A 106 -28.52 -10.87 -1.85
N PRO A 107 -27.76 -11.95 -2.07
CA PRO A 107 -26.45 -12.14 -1.45
C PRO A 107 -25.40 -11.25 -2.14
N ALA A 108 -25.53 -9.94 -1.97
CA ALA A 108 -24.59 -8.93 -2.46
C ALA A 108 -23.88 -8.24 -1.30
N ASP A 109 -22.61 -7.88 -1.49
CA ASP A 109 -21.81 -7.21 -0.46
C ASP A 109 -22.38 -5.84 -0.08
N ILE A 110 -22.94 -5.14 -1.06
CA ILE A 110 -23.65 -3.86 -0.90
C ILE A 110 -24.98 -3.96 -1.65
N GLN A 111 -26.06 -3.57 -0.99
CA GLN A 111 -27.39 -3.49 -1.57
C GLN A 111 -27.91 -2.06 -1.48
N ILE A 112 -28.43 -1.54 -2.58
CA ILE A 112 -29.06 -0.22 -2.67
C ILE A 112 -30.56 -0.45 -2.90
N GLU A 113 -31.37 -0.05 -1.93
CA GLU A 113 -32.82 -0.11 -1.98
C GLU A 113 -33.40 1.29 -2.23
N LEU A 114 -34.20 1.42 -3.29
CA LEU A 114 -34.93 2.63 -3.61
C LEU A 114 -36.30 2.58 -2.93
N GLY A 115 -36.43 3.37 -1.86
CA GLY A 115 -37.66 3.53 -1.09
C GLY A 115 -38.60 4.58 -1.67
N ARG A 116 -39.73 4.80 -1.01
CA ARG A 116 -40.66 5.86 -1.39
C ARG A 116 -40.08 7.25 -1.16
N SER A 117 -39.36 7.46 -0.06
CA SER A 117 -38.87 8.79 0.37
C SER A 117 -37.35 8.89 0.54
N ASP A 118 -36.65 7.76 0.39
CA ASP A 118 -35.25 7.65 0.73
C ASP A 118 -34.58 6.54 -0.09
N VAL A 119 -33.25 6.49 0.02
CA VAL A 119 -32.43 5.38 -0.45
C VAL A 119 -31.80 4.73 0.76
N ARG A 120 -31.99 3.41 0.87
CA ARG A 120 -31.34 2.59 1.89
C ARG A 120 -30.12 1.90 1.32
N PHE A 121 -28.99 2.07 1.99
CA PHE A 121 -27.75 1.36 1.72
C PHE A 121 -27.59 0.25 2.76
N VAL A 122 -27.59 -0.99 2.31
CA VAL A 122 -27.40 -2.18 3.15
C VAL A 122 -26.01 -2.76 2.87
N SER A 123 -25.30 -3.13 3.94
CA SER A 123 -23.98 -3.78 3.87
C SER A 123 -23.79 -4.71 5.06
N LEU A 124 -22.65 -5.39 5.13
CA LEU A 124 -22.27 -6.20 6.29
C LEU A 124 -22.31 -5.42 7.62
N LEU A 125 -22.08 -4.11 7.60
CA LEU A 125 -22.03 -3.26 8.80
C LEU A 125 -23.41 -2.73 9.24
N GLY A 126 -24.49 -3.16 8.58
CA GLY A 126 -25.85 -2.68 8.81
C GLY A 126 -26.38 -1.85 7.66
N TYR A 127 -27.39 -1.03 7.93
CA TYR A 127 -28.06 -0.20 6.93
C TYR A 127 -28.02 1.28 7.30
N ARG A 128 -28.08 2.13 6.27
CA ARG A 128 -28.21 3.59 6.40
C ARG A 128 -29.22 4.11 5.39
N ASP A 129 -30.14 4.92 5.87
CA ASP A 129 -31.17 5.56 5.05
C ASP A 129 -30.79 7.02 4.78
N GLU A 130 -30.88 7.44 3.52
CA GLU A 130 -30.60 8.81 3.09
C GLU A 130 -31.83 9.39 2.37
N PRO A 131 -32.46 10.46 2.90
CA PRO A 131 -33.69 10.98 2.34
C PRO A 131 -33.49 11.64 0.98
N TYR A 132 -34.47 11.53 0.09
CA TYR A 132 -34.44 12.21 -1.18
C TYR A 132 -34.48 13.74 -1.02
N PRO A 133 -33.80 14.50 -1.89
CA PRO A 133 -33.85 15.96 -1.84
C PRO A 133 -35.28 16.47 -2.14
N SER A 134 -35.86 17.18 -1.18
CA SER A 134 -37.26 17.64 -1.25
C SER A 134 -37.50 18.84 -2.19
N ARG A 135 -36.46 19.62 -2.48
CA ARG A 135 -36.58 20.92 -3.18
C ARG A 135 -36.38 20.86 -4.69
N ARG A 136 -35.98 19.71 -5.25
CA ARG A 136 -35.65 19.59 -6.68
C ARG A 136 -36.38 18.40 -7.27
N ALA A 137 -37.10 18.63 -8.36
CA ALA A 137 -37.57 17.54 -9.19
C ALA A 137 -36.39 16.97 -9.97
N ILE A 138 -36.07 15.69 -9.76
CA ILE A 138 -34.98 15.01 -10.46
C ILE A 138 -35.61 13.92 -11.32
N GLU A 139 -35.27 13.92 -12.61
CA GLU A 139 -35.65 12.83 -13.50
C GLU A 139 -34.90 11.56 -13.10
N PHE A 140 -35.66 10.52 -12.78
CA PHE A 140 -35.15 9.24 -12.33
C PHE A 140 -35.73 8.16 -13.24
N ASN A 141 -35.24 8.14 -14.48
CA ASN A 141 -35.72 7.26 -15.54
C ASN A 141 -34.57 6.85 -16.47
N ARG A 142 -34.80 5.80 -17.26
CA ARG A 142 -33.80 5.26 -18.19
C ARG A 142 -33.35 6.29 -19.22
N LEU A 143 -34.28 7.02 -19.83
CA LEU A 143 -34.02 7.96 -20.94
C LEU A 143 -33.07 9.09 -20.54
N THR A 144 -33.11 9.53 -19.29
CA THR A 144 -32.22 10.57 -18.77
C THR A 144 -30.94 9.98 -18.17
N LEU A 145 -31.02 8.85 -17.46
CA LEU A 145 -29.88 8.30 -16.73
C LEU A 145 -28.90 7.52 -17.61
N GLU A 146 -29.36 6.84 -18.67
CA GLU A 146 -28.50 6.11 -19.59
C GLU A 146 -27.48 7.01 -20.31
N PRO A 147 -27.87 8.10 -21.00
CA PRO A 147 -26.91 8.99 -21.66
C PRO A 147 -26.01 9.69 -20.64
N ARG A 148 -26.54 10.07 -19.46
CA ARG A 148 -25.75 10.66 -18.39
C ARG A 148 -24.68 9.70 -17.87
N TRP A 149 -25.03 8.43 -17.67
CA TRP A 149 -24.08 7.40 -17.26
C TRP A 149 -23.00 7.18 -18.32
N GLY A 150 -23.39 7.12 -19.59
CA GLY A 150 -22.44 7.05 -20.71
C GLY A 150 -21.41 8.18 -20.71
N ALA A 151 -21.86 9.41 -20.43
CA ALA A 151 -20.99 10.59 -20.36
C ALA A 151 -20.10 10.62 -19.10
N TRP A 152 -20.63 10.24 -17.94
CA TRP A 152 -19.93 10.37 -16.66
C TRP A 152 -19.06 9.17 -16.29
N ARG A 153 -19.30 7.99 -16.87
CA ARG A 153 -18.53 6.78 -16.55
C ARG A 153 -17.00 6.97 -16.71
N PRO A 154 -16.46 7.52 -17.81
CA PRO A 154 -15.00 7.73 -17.91
C PRO A 154 -14.47 8.81 -16.96
N PRO A 155 -15.09 10.01 -16.82
CA PRO A 155 -14.67 10.99 -15.82
C PRO A 155 -14.66 10.45 -14.39
N ILE A 156 -15.67 9.67 -13.98
CA ILE A 156 -15.70 9.06 -12.64
C ILE A 156 -14.45 8.21 -12.40
N LEU A 157 -14.03 7.38 -13.37
CA LEU A 157 -12.81 6.57 -13.22
C LEU A 157 -11.57 7.42 -13.04
N TRP A 158 -11.40 8.48 -13.84
CA TRP A 158 -10.23 9.36 -13.74
C TRP A 158 -10.22 10.16 -12.43
N ILE A 159 -11.39 10.60 -11.96
CA ILE A 159 -11.53 11.29 -10.68
C ILE A 159 -11.15 10.34 -9.54
N VAL A 160 -11.72 9.13 -9.51
CA VAL A 160 -11.40 8.12 -8.48
C VAL A 160 -9.92 7.76 -8.52
N PHE A 161 -9.36 7.54 -9.70
CA PHE A 161 -7.94 7.28 -9.89
C PHE A 161 -7.08 8.41 -9.31
N GLY A 162 -7.37 9.65 -9.68
CA GLY A 162 -6.63 10.83 -9.21
C GLY A 162 -6.74 11.04 -7.70
N ILE A 163 -7.93 10.86 -7.14
CA ILE A 163 -8.17 10.97 -5.69
C ILE A 163 -7.38 9.88 -4.96
N VAL A 164 -7.51 8.62 -5.35
CA VAL A 164 -6.79 7.50 -4.69
C VAL A 164 -5.28 7.72 -4.75
N PHE A 165 -4.76 8.10 -5.91
CA PHE A 165 -3.34 8.40 -6.09
C PHE A 165 -2.87 9.52 -5.15
N ALA A 166 -3.57 10.66 -5.13
CA ALA A 166 -3.20 11.81 -4.31
C ALA A 166 -3.33 11.51 -2.81
N SER A 167 -4.40 10.82 -2.40
CA SER A 167 -4.65 10.41 -1.03
C SER A 167 -3.57 9.45 -0.53
N LEU A 168 -3.14 8.46 -1.33
CA LEU A 168 -2.07 7.53 -0.94
C LEU A 168 -0.75 8.26 -0.72
N MET A 169 -0.38 9.16 -1.63
CA MET A 169 0.83 9.97 -1.49
C MET A 169 0.80 10.79 -0.20
N LEU A 170 -0.32 11.46 0.07
CA LEU A 170 -0.51 12.25 1.29
C LEU A 170 -0.44 11.38 2.55
N ILE A 171 -1.19 10.26 2.58
CA ILE A 171 -1.23 9.34 3.72
C ILE A 171 0.17 8.78 4.00
N TRP A 172 0.91 8.35 2.99
CA TRP A 172 2.26 7.80 3.21
C TRP A 172 3.23 8.85 3.75
N TRP A 173 3.14 10.10 3.31
CA TRP A 173 3.97 11.18 3.86
C TRP A 173 3.59 11.51 5.28
N THR A 174 2.30 11.55 5.60
CA THR A 174 1.80 11.72 6.96
C THR A 174 2.29 10.59 7.86
N LEU A 175 2.15 9.32 7.45
CA LEU A 175 2.63 8.16 8.20
C LEU A 175 4.15 8.17 8.37
N ALA A 176 4.90 8.51 7.33
CA ALA A 176 6.36 8.69 7.42
C ALA A 176 6.73 9.75 8.45
N SER A 177 5.96 10.84 8.51
CA SER A 177 6.16 11.93 9.47
C SER A 177 5.78 11.56 10.90
N PHE A 178 4.88 10.61 11.12
CA PHE A 178 4.59 10.09 12.46
C PHE A 178 5.56 9.00 12.92
N TYR A 179 5.97 8.10 12.01
CA TYR A 179 6.75 6.92 12.38
C TYR A 179 8.28 7.13 12.32
N PHE A 180 8.79 8.21 11.72
CA PHE A 180 10.25 8.39 11.63
C PHE A 180 10.90 8.47 13.01
N LEU A 181 10.24 9.10 14.00
CA LEU A 181 10.80 9.34 15.33
C LEU A 181 10.92 8.05 16.16
N PRO A 182 9.86 7.24 16.35
CA PRO A 182 10.00 5.95 17.02
C PRO A 182 10.99 5.04 16.30
N LEU A 183 11.03 5.09 14.95
CA LEU A 183 11.98 4.29 14.19
C LEU A 183 13.43 4.75 14.37
N TRP A 184 13.66 6.06 14.43
CA TRP A 184 14.97 6.63 14.73
C TRP A 184 15.45 6.18 16.11
N LEU A 185 14.57 6.18 17.12
CA LEU A 185 14.90 5.69 18.46
C LEU A 185 15.30 4.21 18.46
N ILE A 186 14.58 3.35 17.72
CA ILE A 186 14.96 1.93 17.56
C ILE A 186 16.35 1.81 16.91
N GLY A 187 16.63 2.59 15.87
CA GLY A 187 17.94 2.61 15.21
C GLY A 187 19.05 3.06 16.15
N TYR A 188 18.81 4.10 16.94
CA TYR A 188 19.73 4.60 17.96
C TYR A 188 20.04 3.53 19.00
N LEU A 189 19.01 2.91 19.60
CA LEU A 189 19.16 1.86 20.62
C LEU A 189 19.84 0.60 20.08
N ALA A 190 19.62 0.27 18.80
CA ALA A 190 20.23 -0.88 18.13
C ALA A 190 21.65 -0.59 17.58
N ASN A 191 22.23 0.58 17.89
CA ASN A 191 23.54 1.04 17.39
C ASN A 191 23.67 1.01 15.86
N ARG A 192 22.58 1.40 15.16
CA ARG A 192 22.48 1.42 13.70
C ARG A 192 22.73 2.82 13.15
N ARG A 193 23.36 2.89 11.97
CA ARG A 193 23.59 4.15 11.25
C ARG A 193 22.30 4.64 10.61
N LEU A 194 21.53 5.44 11.35
CA LEU A 194 20.25 5.98 10.89
C LEU A 194 20.11 7.47 11.24
N SER A 195 20.02 8.32 10.22
CA SER A 195 19.72 9.74 10.39
C SER A 195 18.21 9.98 10.43
N VAL A 196 17.76 11.13 10.95
CA VAL A 196 16.34 11.51 10.99
C VAL A 196 15.69 11.47 9.60
N LEU A 197 16.32 12.08 8.60
CA LEU A 197 15.86 12.02 7.21
C LEU A 197 15.96 10.60 6.63
N GLY A 198 16.95 9.83 7.05
CA GLY A 198 17.08 8.41 6.70
C GLY A 198 15.91 7.58 7.23
N SER A 199 15.48 7.82 8.48
CA SER A 199 14.31 7.18 9.09
C SER A 199 13.04 7.49 8.31
N TRP A 200 12.82 8.76 7.97
CA TRP A 200 11.64 9.18 7.21
C TRP A 200 11.57 8.48 5.84
N LYS A 201 12.70 8.42 5.12
CA LYS A 201 12.77 7.73 3.82
C LYS A 201 12.58 6.22 3.95
N LEU A 202 13.15 5.61 4.99
CA LEU A 202 13.01 4.19 5.27
C LEU A 202 11.55 3.83 5.54
N VAL A 203 10.85 4.60 6.39
CA VAL A 203 9.41 4.41 6.64
C VAL A 203 8.64 4.56 5.32
N GLY A 204 8.89 5.62 4.57
CA GLY A 204 8.21 5.86 3.29
C GLY A 204 8.36 4.69 2.31
N ALA A 205 9.52 4.03 2.30
CA ALA A 205 9.75 2.83 1.50
C ALA A 205 9.11 1.57 2.10
N ALA A 206 9.11 1.41 3.43
CA ALA A 206 8.53 0.26 4.10
C ALA A 206 7.03 0.08 3.80
N LEU A 207 6.31 1.20 3.68
CA LEU A 207 4.87 1.21 3.35
C LEU A 207 4.54 0.61 1.97
N MET A 208 5.52 0.50 1.06
CA MET A 208 5.32 -0.07 -0.27
C MET A 208 5.03 -1.58 -0.22
N SER A 209 5.59 -2.28 0.76
CA SER A 209 5.31 -3.71 0.97
C SER A 209 3.83 -3.95 1.30
N GLY A 210 3.26 -3.15 2.22
CA GLY A 210 1.84 -3.16 2.53
C GLY A 210 0.97 -2.73 1.34
N ALA A 211 1.43 -1.76 0.54
CA ALA A 211 0.70 -1.32 -0.64
C ALA A 211 0.51 -2.43 -1.68
N VAL A 212 1.50 -3.31 -1.87
CA VAL A 212 1.36 -4.49 -2.75
C VAL A 212 0.34 -5.47 -2.19
N LEU A 213 0.37 -5.74 -0.88
CA LEU A 213 -0.59 -6.65 -0.26
C LEU A 213 -2.03 -6.12 -0.40
N MET A 214 -2.23 -4.82 -0.19
CA MET A 214 -3.51 -4.16 -0.44
C MET A 214 -3.97 -4.29 -1.89
N ALA A 215 -3.09 -4.00 -2.87
CA ALA A 215 -3.44 -4.13 -4.28
C ALA A 215 -3.80 -5.58 -4.66
N LEU A 216 -3.03 -6.56 -4.18
CA LEU A 216 -3.33 -7.98 -4.40
C LEU A 216 -4.66 -8.39 -3.76
N GLY A 217 -4.96 -7.89 -2.56
CA GLY A 217 -6.26 -8.10 -1.91
C GLY A 217 -7.42 -7.56 -2.73
N LEU A 218 -7.30 -6.33 -3.26
CA LEU A 218 -8.31 -5.72 -4.12
C LEU A 218 -8.48 -6.47 -5.45
N LEU A 219 -7.38 -6.95 -6.05
CA LEU A 219 -7.42 -7.77 -7.26
C LEU A 219 -8.10 -9.12 -6.99
N ALA A 220 -7.75 -9.78 -5.88
CA ALA A 220 -8.36 -11.05 -5.48
C ALA A 220 -9.86 -10.88 -5.23
N TYR A 221 -10.25 -9.82 -4.53
CA TYR A 221 -11.66 -9.50 -4.27
C TYR A 221 -12.41 -9.23 -5.57
N GLY A 222 -11.88 -8.34 -6.43
CA GLY A 222 -12.49 -8.02 -7.71
C GLY A 222 -12.60 -9.21 -8.68
N SER A 223 -11.74 -10.22 -8.50
CA SER A 223 -11.78 -11.47 -9.27
C SER A 223 -12.68 -12.54 -8.63
N GLY A 224 -13.31 -12.26 -7.48
CA GLY A 224 -14.13 -13.22 -6.74
C GLY A 224 -13.34 -14.32 -6.01
N LEU A 225 -12.03 -14.16 -5.83
CA LEU A 225 -11.18 -15.13 -5.12
C LEU A 225 -11.29 -15.01 -3.60
N VAL A 226 -11.67 -13.84 -3.09
CA VAL A 226 -11.92 -13.59 -1.67
C VAL A 226 -13.23 -12.84 -1.50
N ASP A 227 -13.95 -13.13 -0.42
CA ASP A 227 -15.15 -12.43 0.01
C ASP A 227 -14.78 -11.13 0.78
N PRO A 228 -15.75 -10.29 1.18
CA PRO A 228 -15.46 -9.08 1.95
C PRO A 228 -14.72 -9.35 3.26
N VAL A 229 -15.00 -10.48 3.92
CA VAL A 229 -14.33 -10.85 5.18
C VAL A 229 -12.86 -11.16 4.94
N GLY A 230 -12.54 -11.94 3.90
CA GLY A 230 -11.18 -12.18 3.44
C GLY A 230 -10.47 -10.90 3.02
N LEU A 231 -11.16 -10.00 2.30
CA LEU A 231 -10.61 -8.69 1.98
C LEU A 231 -10.26 -7.89 3.25
N MET A 232 -11.15 -7.84 4.25
CA MET A 232 -10.86 -7.18 5.53
C MET A 232 -9.62 -7.79 6.21
N ALA A 233 -9.48 -9.11 6.20
CA ALA A 233 -8.30 -9.78 6.76
C ALA A 233 -7.01 -9.38 6.02
N VAL A 234 -7.04 -9.33 4.68
CA VAL A 234 -5.90 -8.83 3.88
C VAL A 234 -5.60 -7.37 4.18
N GLN A 235 -6.64 -6.55 4.44
CA GLN A 235 -6.44 -5.15 4.80
C GLN A 235 -5.80 -4.99 6.19
N VAL A 236 -6.16 -5.81 7.16
CA VAL A 236 -5.43 -5.84 8.44
C VAL A 236 -3.98 -6.28 8.23
N ALA A 237 -3.77 -7.32 7.43
CA ALA A 237 -2.44 -7.82 7.12
C ALA A 237 -1.56 -6.75 6.42
N HIS A 238 -2.12 -5.88 5.57
CA HIS A 238 -1.36 -4.81 4.92
C HIS A 238 -0.81 -3.80 5.93
N LEU A 239 -1.58 -3.47 6.98
CA LEU A 239 -1.15 -2.56 8.04
C LEU A 239 -0.05 -3.19 8.88
N VAL A 240 -0.22 -4.47 9.24
CA VAL A 240 0.79 -5.24 9.99
C VAL A 240 2.09 -5.34 9.18
N ALA A 241 2.01 -5.62 7.88
CA ALA A 241 3.17 -5.66 7.00
C ALA A 241 3.93 -4.32 7.02
N GLY A 242 3.23 -3.18 6.95
CA GLY A 242 3.84 -1.86 7.05
C GLY A 242 4.65 -1.68 8.35
N ILE A 243 4.08 -2.08 9.49
CA ILE A 243 4.75 -2.00 10.81
C ILE A 243 5.97 -2.93 10.86
N VAL A 244 5.79 -4.19 10.46
CA VAL A 244 6.86 -5.20 10.44
C VAL A 244 8.02 -4.75 9.58
N TYR A 245 7.76 -4.27 8.36
CA TYR A 245 8.80 -3.77 7.47
C TYR A 245 9.47 -2.50 7.99
N CYS A 246 8.74 -1.58 8.63
CA CYS A 246 9.35 -0.43 9.28
C CYS A 246 10.38 -0.89 10.32
N SER A 247 9.95 -1.66 11.31
CA SER A 247 10.79 -2.04 12.45
C SER A 247 11.91 -3.01 12.08
N ALA A 248 11.63 -4.05 11.29
CA ALA A 248 12.61 -5.07 10.96
C ALA A 248 13.74 -4.54 10.07
N SER A 249 13.45 -3.63 9.14
CA SER A 249 14.44 -3.09 8.19
C SER A 249 15.58 -2.33 8.87
N VAL A 250 15.35 -1.80 10.08
CA VAL A 250 16.40 -1.12 10.87
C VAL A 250 17.57 -2.06 11.17
N PHE A 251 17.32 -3.34 11.42
CA PHE A 251 18.36 -4.31 11.77
C PHE A 251 19.25 -4.71 10.57
N PHE A 252 18.86 -4.31 9.36
CA PHE A 252 19.64 -4.52 8.14
C PHE A 252 20.50 -3.29 7.78
N LEU A 253 20.48 -2.23 8.59
CA LEU A 253 21.37 -1.09 8.45
C LEU A 253 22.77 -1.40 9.00
N PRO A 254 23.83 -0.76 8.45
CA PRO A 254 25.19 -0.86 9.00
C PRO A 254 25.25 -0.46 10.47
N LYS A 255 26.12 -1.12 11.24
CA LYS A 255 26.37 -0.74 12.64
C LYS A 255 27.27 0.49 12.70
N LEU A 256 27.08 1.34 13.70
CA LEU A 256 27.89 2.55 13.87
C LEU A 256 29.39 2.23 14.08
N SER A 257 29.72 1.05 14.61
CA SER A 257 31.08 0.61 14.88
C SER A 257 31.85 0.08 13.67
N GLU A 258 31.18 -0.21 12.54
CA GLU A 258 31.82 -0.78 11.34
C GLU A 258 32.75 0.22 10.61
N ASP A 259 32.56 1.52 10.84
CA ASP A 259 33.38 2.59 10.24
C ASP A 259 34.53 3.06 11.17
N ILE A 260 34.66 2.50 12.38
CA ILE A 260 35.79 2.81 13.25
C ILE A 260 36.98 1.99 12.74
N ILE A 261 37.84 2.62 11.93
CA ILE A 261 39.21 2.13 11.74
C ILE A 261 39.76 1.89 13.16
N PRO A 262 40.14 0.66 13.53
CA PRO A 262 40.63 0.40 14.88
C PRO A 262 41.77 1.39 15.12
N LYS A 263 41.56 2.30 16.08
CA LYS A 263 42.61 3.22 16.51
C LYS A 263 43.81 2.32 16.85
N PRO A 264 45.01 2.55 16.30
CA PRO A 264 46.19 1.77 16.65
C PRO A 264 46.26 1.71 18.17
N ASN A 265 46.34 0.50 18.72
CA ASN A 265 46.33 0.33 20.16
C ASN A 265 47.55 1.09 20.71
N PRO A 266 47.37 2.11 21.57
CA PRO A 266 48.49 2.88 22.12
C PRO A 266 49.42 2.04 23.01
N PHE A 267 49.03 0.81 23.35
CA PHE A 267 49.83 -0.17 24.09
C PHE A 267 50.38 -1.30 23.20
N GLN A 268 50.13 -1.30 21.90
CA GLN A 268 50.91 -2.14 21.00
C GLN A 268 52.29 -1.50 20.83
N PRO A 269 53.38 -2.20 21.14
CA PRO A 269 54.71 -1.68 20.86
C PRO A 269 54.78 -1.39 19.37
N ALA A 270 55.23 -0.19 19.01
CA ALA A 270 55.55 0.12 17.63
C ALA A 270 56.50 -0.98 17.14
N GLU A 271 56.06 -1.79 16.18
CA GLU A 271 57.01 -2.57 15.40
C GLU A 271 57.91 -1.54 14.74
N GLY A 272 59.07 -1.35 15.34
CA GLY A 272 60.05 -0.40 14.88
C GLY A 272 60.29 -0.66 13.40
N THR A 273 60.12 0.37 12.60
CA THR A 273 60.84 0.54 11.34
C THR A 273 62.33 0.63 11.66
N GLY A 274 62.89 -0.51 12.03
CA GLY A 274 64.30 -0.79 12.14
C GLY A 274 64.50 -2.02 11.29
N SER A 275 65.16 -1.85 10.16
CA SER A 275 65.84 -2.92 9.45
C SER A 275 66.66 -3.73 10.47
N LYS A 276 66.11 -4.83 10.96
CA LYS A 276 66.91 -5.90 11.53
C LYS A 276 67.59 -6.57 10.34
N GLU A 277 68.74 -6.03 9.94
CA GLU A 277 69.82 -6.90 9.51
C GLU A 277 69.89 -8.02 10.53
N THR A 278 69.69 -9.24 10.05
CA THR A 278 69.90 -10.43 10.86
C THR A 278 71.37 -10.41 11.25
N PRO A 279 71.75 -10.31 12.54
CA PRO A 279 73.15 -10.49 12.90
C PRO A 279 73.50 -11.92 12.47
N ALA A 280 74.55 -12.05 11.66
CA ALA A 280 75.09 -13.35 11.28
C ALA A 280 75.21 -14.20 12.54
N LYS A 281 74.55 -15.37 12.53
CA LYS A 281 74.63 -16.37 13.59
C LYS A 281 76.12 -16.68 13.81
N PRO A 282 76.72 -16.41 14.99
CA PRO A 282 78.11 -16.77 15.21
C PRO A 282 78.22 -18.28 15.10
N GLU A 283 79.11 -18.72 14.21
CA GLU A 283 79.46 -20.11 14.01
C GLU A 283 79.98 -20.67 15.33
N ASN A 284 79.40 -21.77 15.80
CA ASN A 284 79.66 -22.31 17.13
C ASN A 284 81.13 -22.80 17.22
N PRO A 285 81.98 -22.18 18.06
CA PRO A 285 83.41 -22.51 18.14
C PRO A 285 83.71 -23.86 18.82
N PHE A 286 82.68 -24.59 19.28
CA PHE A 286 82.82 -25.88 19.96
C PHE A 286 82.38 -27.09 19.13
N LYS A 287 82.31 -26.95 17.81
CA LYS A 287 82.03 -28.11 16.94
C LYS A 287 83.29 -28.98 16.84
N THR A 288 83.44 -29.94 17.75
CA THR A 288 84.47 -30.98 17.67
C THR A 288 84.34 -31.77 16.37
N PRO A 289 85.44 -32.04 15.63
CA PRO A 289 85.41 -32.95 14.50
C PRO A 289 85.08 -34.35 15.02
N GLY A 290 83.99 -34.94 14.53
CA GLY A 290 83.70 -36.34 14.74
C GLY A 290 84.85 -37.17 14.19
N GLY A 291 85.52 -37.91 15.08
CA GLY A 291 86.54 -38.87 14.73
C GLY A 291 85.97 -40.01 13.89
N THR A 292 86.67 -40.34 12.82
CA THR A 292 86.50 -41.55 12.02
C THR A 292 87.17 -42.73 12.71
N ALA A 293 86.40 -43.76 13.04
CA ALA A 293 86.68 -45.21 12.90
C ALA A 293 85.61 -46.01 13.67
#